data_AF-A0A1S2M191-F1
#
_entry.id   AF-A0A1S2M191-F1
#
_cell.length_a   1.000
_cell.length_b   1.000
_cell.length_c   1.000
_cell.angle_alpha   90.00
_cell.angle_beta   90.00
_cell.angle_gamma   90.00
#
_symmetry.space_group_name_H-M   'P 1'
#
loop_
_entity.id
_entity.type
_entity.pdbx_description
1 polymer ?
#
loop_
_entity_poly.entity_id
_entity_poly.type
_entity_poly.pdbx_seq_one_letter_code
_entity_poly.pdbx_strand_id
1 'polypeptide(L)'
;MFGSIENPYLEKSEWGWTIDPKRFRITANHLYDRYQKPLFVVENGLGAVDEVTANGEINDDYRIDYLRKHIAQMGEAIEDGVEIIGYTSWGPIDIVSASTGEMKKRYGYNLC
;
A
#
# COMPACT_ATOMS: atom_id res chain seq x y z
N MET A 1 -12.14 -12.47 -16.98
CA MET A 1 -10.72 -12.57 -17.38
C MET A 1 -9.92 -12.93 -16.14
N PHE A 2 -9.26 -14.10 -16.17
CA PHE A 2 -8.39 -14.71 -15.14
C PHE A 2 -8.69 -14.35 -13.68
N GLY A 3 -9.49 -15.17 -12.99
CA GLY A 3 -9.57 -15.13 -11.54
C GLY A 3 -8.20 -15.49 -10.96
N SER A 4 -7.59 -14.56 -10.23
CA SER A 4 -6.39 -14.83 -9.45
C SER A 4 -6.68 -15.94 -8.43
N ILE A 5 -5.78 -16.89 -8.29
CA ILE A 5 -5.86 -17.91 -7.23
C ILE A 5 -5.77 -17.18 -5.89
N GLU A 6 -6.74 -17.42 -5.01
CA GLU A 6 -6.77 -16.81 -3.70
C GLU A 6 -5.76 -17.48 -2.76
N ASN A 7 -5.03 -16.66 -1.99
CA ASN A 7 -4.16 -17.15 -0.93
C ASN A 7 -4.94 -17.13 0.39
N PRO A 8 -5.27 -18.30 0.99
CA PRO A 8 -6.08 -18.37 2.22
C PRO A 8 -5.34 -17.89 3.48
N TYR A 9 -4.02 -17.64 3.39
CA TYR A 9 -3.19 -17.21 4.51
C TYR A 9 -3.03 -15.68 4.59
N LEU A 10 -3.61 -14.94 3.65
CA LEU A 10 -3.45 -13.50 3.56
C LEU A 10 -4.79 -12.80 3.76
N GLU A 11 -4.75 -11.72 4.53
CA GLU A 11 -5.87 -10.82 4.71
C GLU A 11 -6.19 -10.08 3.40
N LYS A 12 -7.43 -9.58 3.30
CA LYS A 12 -7.89 -8.80 2.16
C LYS A 12 -8.52 -7.50 2.64
N SER A 13 -8.38 -6.44 1.86
CA SER A 13 -9.13 -5.19 2.05
C SER A 13 -10.63 -5.39 1.77
N GLU A 14 -11.43 -4.38 2.09
CA GLU A 14 -12.87 -4.34 1.79
C GLU A 14 -13.18 -4.47 0.29
N TRP A 15 -12.22 -4.13 -0.59
CA TRP A 15 -12.31 -4.30 -2.04
C TRP A 15 -11.68 -5.61 -2.53
N GLY A 16 -11.39 -6.56 -1.63
CA GLY A 16 -10.86 -7.88 -1.96
C GLY A 16 -9.37 -7.90 -2.34
N TRP A 17 -8.64 -6.81 -2.13
CA TRP A 17 -7.21 -6.76 -2.46
C TRP A 17 -6.39 -7.40 -1.35
N THR A 18 -5.55 -8.36 -1.70
CA THR A 18 -4.66 -9.03 -0.75
C THR A 18 -3.68 -8.06 -0.11
N ILE A 19 -3.54 -8.13 1.22
CA ILE A 19 -2.57 -7.36 2.00
C ILE A 19 -1.38 -8.27 2.29
N ASP A 20 -0.25 -8.02 1.61
CA ASP A 20 0.97 -8.81 1.76
C ASP A 20 2.22 -7.91 1.76
N PRO A 21 2.61 -7.39 2.94
CA PRO A 21 3.80 -6.57 3.05
C PRO A 21 5.08 -7.34 2.71
N LYS A 22 5.15 -8.66 2.97
CA LYS A 22 6.36 -9.45 2.67
C LYS A 22 6.59 -9.56 1.16
N ARG A 23 5.51 -9.63 0.38
CA ARG A 23 5.62 -9.64 -1.08
C ARG A 23 6.20 -8.35 -1.64
N PHE A 24 6.09 -7.22 -0.94
CA PHE A 24 6.83 -6.01 -1.30
C PHE A 24 8.35 -6.30 -1.34
N ARG A 25 8.92 -6.80 -0.23
CA ARG A 25 10.35 -7.11 -0.13
C ARG A 25 10.80 -8.12 -1.17
N ILE A 26 10.01 -9.19 -1.36
CA ILE A 26 10.30 -10.22 -2.38
C ILE A 26 10.32 -9.60 -3.78
N THR A 27 9.34 -8.75 -4.10
CA THR A 27 9.26 -8.10 -5.42
C THR A 27 10.43 -7.15 -5.63
N ALA A 28 10.81 -6.36 -4.63
CA ALA A 28 11.95 -5.44 -4.70
C ALA A 28 13.26 -6.20 -4.97
N ASN A 29 13.54 -7.26 -4.21
CA ASN A 29 14.70 -8.13 -4.43
C ASN A 29 14.69 -8.74 -5.84
N HIS A 30 13.57 -9.35 -6.26
CA HIS A 30 13.46 -9.95 -7.59
C HIS A 30 13.71 -8.95 -8.73
N LEU A 31 13.19 -7.72 -8.62
CA LEU A 31 13.41 -6.68 -9.62
C LEU A 31 14.87 -6.23 -9.63
N TYR A 32 15.45 -6.02 -8.46
CA TYR A 32 16.83 -5.57 -8.35
C TYR A 32 17.81 -6.64 -8.82
N ASP A 33 17.66 -7.90 -8.40
CA ASP A 33 18.47 -9.04 -8.87
C ASP A 33 18.47 -9.15 -10.40
N ARG A 34 17.30 -8.94 -11.01
CA ARG A 34 17.13 -9.07 -12.44
C ARG A 34 17.74 -7.92 -13.23
N TYR A 35 17.59 -6.68 -12.76
CA TYR A 35 17.88 -5.49 -13.56
C TYR A 35 19.10 -4.71 -13.07
N GLN A 36 19.44 -4.82 -11.79
CA GLN A 36 20.54 -4.11 -11.13
C GLN A 36 20.46 -2.59 -11.40
N LYS A 37 19.23 -2.06 -11.26
CA LYS A 37 18.93 -0.63 -11.39
C LYS A 37 18.24 -0.13 -10.12
N PRO A 38 18.51 1.11 -9.70
CA PRO A 38 17.81 1.71 -8.56
C PRO A 38 16.29 1.66 -8.77
N LEU A 39 15.55 1.33 -7.71
CA LEU A 39 14.10 1.25 -7.72
C LEU A 39 13.49 2.50 -7.09
N PHE A 40 12.34 2.92 -7.60
CA PHE A 40 11.51 3.96 -7.01
C PHE A 40 10.10 3.41 -6.82
N VAL A 41 9.64 3.33 -5.57
CA VAL A 41 8.25 3.00 -5.27
C VAL A 41 7.39 4.22 -5.57
N VAL A 42 6.76 4.24 -6.73
CA VAL A 42 5.93 5.38 -7.15
C VAL A 42 4.50 5.32 -6.62
N GLU A 43 4.02 4.14 -6.24
CA GLU A 43 2.68 3.94 -5.69
C GLU A 43 2.66 2.80 -4.65
N ASN A 44 2.18 3.10 -3.44
CA ASN A 44 1.75 2.10 -2.45
C ASN A 44 0.75 2.74 -1.48
N GLY A 45 -0.34 2.06 -1.16
CA GLY A 45 -1.37 2.59 -0.26
C GLY A 45 -2.57 1.66 -0.11
N LEU A 46 -3.41 1.99 0.87
CA LEU A 46 -4.64 1.25 1.19
C LEU A 46 -5.86 2.13 0.92
N GLY A 47 -6.73 1.63 0.03
CA GLY A 47 -8.06 2.16 -0.15
C GLY A 47 -9.01 1.53 0.86
N ALA A 48 -9.65 2.35 1.69
CA ALA A 48 -10.57 1.93 2.75
C ALA A 48 -11.70 2.96 2.92
N VAL A 49 -12.76 2.60 3.64
CA VAL A 49 -13.80 3.55 4.05
C VAL A 49 -13.34 4.32 5.28
N ASP A 50 -13.26 5.65 5.17
CA ASP A 50 -13.00 6.51 6.32
C ASP A 50 -14.32 6.89 7.01
N GLU A 51 -14.38 6.75 8.34
CA GLU A 51 -15.50 7.20 9.16
C GLU A 51 -15.15 8.52 9.87
N VAL A 52 -16.05 9.50 9.76
CA VAL A 52 -15.89 10.80 10.41
C VAL A 52 -16.49 10.73 11.81
N THR A 53 -15.69 11.00 12.83
CA THR A 53 -16.14 11.03 14.23
C THR A 53 -17.09 12.20 14.48
N ALA A 54 -17.79 12.19 15.62
CA ALA A 54 -18.66 13.29 16.01
C ALA A 54 -17.94 14.65 16.12
N ASN A 55 -16.61 14.63 16.31
CA ASN A 55 -15.77 15.82 16.40
C ASN A 55 -15.21 16.27 15.03
N GLY A 56 -15.52 15.54 13.94
CA GLY A 56 -15.01 15.84 12.60
C GLY A 56 -13.65 15.23 12.29
N GLU A 57 -13.12 14.36 13.16
CA GLU A 57 -11.83 13.70 13.00
C GLU A 57 -11.98 12.39 12.21
N ILE A 58 -10.89 11.90 11.63
CA ILE A 58 -10.82 10.57 11.01
C ILE A 58 -9.71 9.78 11.70
N ASN A 59 -10.05 8.59 12.20
CA ASN A 59 -9.11 7.67 12.83
C ASN A 59 -8.78 6.53 11.88
N ASP A 60 -7.74 6.69 11.07
CA ASP A 60 -7.37 5.76 10.00
C ASP A 60 -6.22 4.81 10.36
N ASP A 61 -6.24 4.26 11.59
CA ASP A 61 -5.22 3.33 12.09
C ASP A 61 -4.96 2.13 11.17
N TYR A 62 -5.98 1.67 10.43
CA TYR A 62 -5.84 0.62 9.41
C TYR A 62 -4.88 1.03 8.27
N ARG A 63 -4.91 2.30 7.86
CA ARG A 63 -4.05 2.84 6.80
C ARG A 63 -2.64 3.05 7.32
N ILE A 64 -2.53 3.57 8.55
CA ILE A 64 -1.25 3.73 9.24
C ILE A 64 -0.56 2.35 9.40
N ASP A 65 -1.28 1.33 9.87
CA ASP A 65 -0.73 -0.01 10.05
C ASP A 65 -0.31 -0.66 8.72
N TYR A 66 -1.13 -0.52 7.67
CA TYR A 66 -0.79 -0.99 6.33
C TYR A 66 0.51 -0.36 5.84
N LEU A 67 0.61 0.97 5.86
CA LEU A 67 1.79 1.70 5.39
C LEU A 67 3.03 1.35 6.23
N ARG A 68 2.88 1.32 7.56
CA ARG A 68 3.97 0.95 8.48
C ARG A 68 4.54 -0.43 8.16
N LYS A 69 3.68 -1.43 7.95
CA LYS A 69 4.10 -2.81 7.60
C LYS A 69 4.84 -2.86 6.27
N HIS A 70 4.39 -2.12 5.25
CA HIS A 70 5.05 -2.10 3.93
C HIS A 70 6.37 -1.34 3.95
N ILE A 71 6.42 -0.19 4.62
CA ILE A 71 7.64 0.60 4.80
C ILE A 71 8.69 -0.18 5.61
N ALA A 72 8.28 -0.95 6.62
CA ALA A 72 9.20 -1.84 7.33
C ALA A 72 9.83 -2.87 6.38
N GLN A 73 9.04 -3.48 5.48
CA GLN A 73 9.56 -4.42 4.49
C GLN A 73 10.40 -3.75 3.40
N MET A 74 10.20 -2.46 3.14
CA MET A 74 11.10 -1.66 2.31
C MET A 74 12.45 -1.45 2.99
N GLY A 75 12.48 -1.15 4.29
CA GLY A 75 13.70 -1.08 5.08
C GLY A 75 14.48 -2.40 5.02
N GLU A 76 13.79 -3.53 5.20
CA GLU A 76 14.40 -4.86 5.06
C GLU A 76 14.97 -5.13 3.66
N ALA A 77 14.30 -4.67 2.59
CA ALA A 77 14.83 -4.82 1.23
C ALA A 77 16.09 -3.97 1.01
N ILE A 78 16.17 -2.79 1.64
CA ILE A 78 17.38 -1.95 1.60
C ILE A 78 18.53 -2.66 2.32
N GLU A 79 18.26 -3.28 3.48
CA GLU A 79 19.26 -4.10 4.20
C GLU A 79 19.69 -5.34 3.40
N ASP A 80 18.81 -5.90 2.55
CA ASP A 80 19.18 -6.96 1.59
C ASP A 80 20.11 -6.48 0.47
N GLY A 81 20.31 -5.16 0.31
CA GLY A 81 21.16 -4.55 -0.70
C GLY A 81 20.41 -3.95 -1.90
N VAL A 82 19.06 -3.88 -1.84
CA VAL A 82 18.28 -3.22 -2.90
C VAL A 82 18.43 -1.70 -2.80
N GLU A 83 18.87 -1.08 -3.87
CA GLU A 83 18.94 0.38 -3.96
C GLU A 83 17.54 0.96 -4.23
N ILE A 84 16.94 1.59 -3.22
CA ILE A 84 15.64 2.27 -3.32
C ILE A 84 15.84 3.78 -3.14
N ILE A 85 15.48 4.55 -4.16
CA ILE A 85 15.74 6.01 -4.20
C ILE A 85 14.59 6.87 -3.69
N GLY A 86 13.42 6.26 -3.46
CA GLY A 86 12.27 6.99 -2.96
C GLY A 86 11.03 6.13 -2.80
N TYR A 87 10.06 6.72 -2.10
CA TYR A 87 8.74 6.16 -1.84
C TYR A 87 7.70 7.26 -1.89
N THR A 88 6.75 7.16 -2.82
CA THR A 88 5.57 8.02 -2.88
C THR A 88 4.33 7.17 -2.66
N SER A 89 3.67 7.38 -1.53
CA SER A 89 2.39 6.72 -1.27
C SER A 89 1.35 7.14 -2.31
N TRP A 90 0.43 6.23 -2.60
CA TRP A 90 -0.65 6.52 -3.52
C TRP A 90 -1.77 7.30 -2.83
N GLY A 91 -2.19 8.38 -3.47
CA GLY A 91 -3.30 9.22 -3.03
C GLY A 91 -3.02 9.92 -1.71
N PRO A 92 -2.00 10.79 -1.60
CA PRO A 92 -1.73 11.55 -0.36
C PRO A 92 -2.88 12.48 0.05
N ILE A 93 -3.77 12.80 -0.90
CA ILE A 93 -5.06 13.46 -0.70
C ILE A 93 -6.12 12.55 -1.33
N ASP A 94 -7.35 12.57 -0.81
CA ASP A 94 -8.45 11.83 -1.39
C ASP A 94 -8.75 12.24 -2.84
N ILE A 95 -8.90 11.23 -3.68
CA ILE A 95 -9.11 11.34 -5.12
C ILE A 95 -10.17 10.33 -5.56
N VAL A 96 -10.76 10.56 -6.73
CA VAL A 96 -11.70 9.61 -7.34
C VAL A 96 -10.96 8.31 -7.64
N SER A 97 -11.48 7.19 -7.16
CA SER A 97 -10.85 5.88 -7.38
C SER A 97 -10.81 5.54 -8.86
N ALA A 98 -9.62 5.20 -9.39
CA ALA A 98 -9.47 4.78 -10.79
C ALA A 98 -10.24 3.48 -11.11
N SER A 99 -10.39 2.58 -10.13
CA SER A 99 -11.01 1.27 -10.36
C SER A 99 -12.54 1.28 -10.24
N THR A 100 -13.10 2.10 -9.35
CA THR A 100 -14.54 2.11 -9.05
C THR A 100 -15.24 3.42 -9.39
N GLY A 101 -14.50 4.48 -9.68
CA GLY A 101 -15.05 5.80 -10.00
C GLY A 101 -15.74 6.51 -8.83
N GLU A 102 -15.52 6.04 -7.59
CA GLU A 102 -16.18 6.56 -6.38
C GLU A 102 -15.21 7.29 -5.44
N MET A 103 -15.77 8.11 -4.55
CA MET A 103 -15.05 8.78 -3.44
C MET A 103 -15.17 8.03 -2.11
N LYS A 104 -15.92 6.92 -2.07
CA LYS A 104 -16.06 6.10 -0.85
C LYS A 104 -14.76 5.37 -0.50
N LYS A 105 -14.00 4.96 -1.52
CA LYS A 105 -12.68 4.35 -1.38
C LYS A 105 -11.62 5.45 -1.25
N ARG A 106 -11.19 5.73 -0.03
CA ARG A 106 -10.28 6.83 0.29
C ARG A 106 -8.86 6.35 0.51
N TYR A 107 -7.90 7.20 0.16
CA TYR A 107 -6.46 6.91 0.21
C TYR A 107 -5.67 7.98 0.96
N GLY A 108 -6.27 9.18 1.10
CA GLY A 108 -5.65 10.38 1.65
C GLY A 108 -5.10 10.21 3.04
N TYR A 109 -4.12 11.06 3.35
CA TYR A 109 -3.77 11.33 4.73
C TYR A 109 -4.83 12.26 5.31
N ASN A 110 -5.48 11.83 6.39
CA ASN A 110 -6.40 12.67 7.12
C ASN A 110 -5.70 13.18 8.37
N LEU A 111 -5.67 14.50 8.53
CA LEU A 111 -5.16 15.13 9.75
C LEU A 111 -6.25 14.97 10.82
N CYS A 112 -5.92 14.30 11.91
CA CYS A 112 -6.70 14.31 13.15
C CYS A 112 -6.80 15.75 13.71
#